data_AF-A0A354TNM1-F1
#
_entry.id   AF-A0A354TNM1-F1
#
_cell.length_a   1.000
_cell.length_b   1.000
_cell.length_c   1.000
_cell.angle_alpha   90.00
_cell.angle_beta   90.00
_cell.angle_gamma   90.00
#
_symmetry.space_group_name_H-M   'P 1'
#
loop_
_entity.id
_entity.type
_entity.pdbx_description
1 polymer ?
#
loop_
_entity_poly.entity_id
_entity_poly.type
_entity_poly.pdbx_seq_one_letter_code
_entity_poly.pdbx_strand_id
1 'polypeptide(L)'
;MPAFAAGDRHQFCLAQHYSGGGGLAATLQLISFPWRWWPEAQPSLLLLEQTRDFRLSNSALAMPDASQWWRFILAVQVCYSLLPRSLLWLSARQRVRSQYSASDLQQASIVAAAPAVQAAPELAEVVQVVSQPWTLLVWGANQKDCIKAIQSVYGQAEQVIELEATSKSLAIEHSVVVLVKSWEPPLAELADVLQLLPQQGQRLILPVEWSKQALGEVRPVHFAEWRRFAATLPGWEVLQREGS
;
A
#
# COMPACT_ATOMS: atom_id res chain seq x y z
N MET A 1 52.91 -54.18 8.31
CA MET A 1 51.53 -54.34 7.78
C MET A 1 51.09 -55.74 8.13
N PRO A 2 49.92 -55.97 8.76
CA PRO A 2 48.59 -55.37 8.51
C PRO A 2 48.13 -54.53 9.72
N ALA A 3 46.87 -54.11 9.93
CA ALA A 3 45.83 -53.47 9.14
C ALA A 3 44.67 -53.18 10.14
N PHE A 4 44.08 -51.97 10.07
CA PHE A 4 42.73 -51.58 10.53
C PHE A 4 42.25 -51.87 11.97
N ALA A 5 41.95 -50.79 12.70
CA ALA A 5 40.65 -50.60 13.34
C ALA A 5 40.34 -49.09 13.47
N ALA A 6 40.01 -48.47 12.33
CA ALA A 6 39.36 -47.16 12.29
C ALA A 6 37.89 -47.32 12.72
N GLY A 7 37.65 -47.52 14.02
CA GLY A 7 36.32 -47.79 14.59
C GLY A 7 35.75 -46.70 15.49
N ASP A 8 36.58 -45.80 16.03
CA ASP A 8 36.17 -45.04 17.22
C ASP A 8 35.98 -43.53 17.03
N ARG A 9 36.19 -42.99 15.82
CA ARG A 9 36.04 -41.54 15.58
C ARG A 9 34.65 -41.12 15.10
N HIS A 10 33.77 -42.06 14.76
CA HIS A 10 32.42 -41.74 14.29
C HIS A 10 31.36 -41.72 15.41
N GLN A 11 31.62 -42.29 16.58
CA GLN A 11 30.67 -42.25 17.70
C GLN A 11 30.75 -40.96 18.54
N PHE A 12 31.92 -40.31 18.60
CA PHE A 12 32.06 -39.05 19.36
C PHE A 12 31.54 -37.80 18.62
N CYS A 13 31.43 -37.80 17.30
CA CYS A 13 30.86 -36.68 16.54
C CYS A 13 29.31 -36.66 16.49
N LEU A 14 28.64 -37.78 16.78
CA LEU A 14 27.17 -37.84 16.78
C LEU A 14 26.54 -37.39 18.12
N ALA A 15 27.32 -37.32 19.20
CA ALA A 15 26.82 -36.89 20.51
C ALA A 15 26.76 -35.35 20.68
N GLN A 16 27.45 -34.57 19.83
CA GLN A 16 27.44 -33.10 19.93
C GLN A 16 26.30 -32.41 19.17
N HIS A 17 25.60 -33.12 18.26
CA HIS A 17 24.43 -32.57 17.55
C HIS A 17 23.10 -32.69 18.32
N TYR A 18 23.11 -33.21 19.55
CA TYR A 18 21.91 -33.39 20.38
C TYR A 18 21.68 -32.28 21.43
N SER A 19 22.48 -31.20 21.41
CA SER A 19 22.34 -30.10 22.38
C SER A 19 21.40 -28.96 21.92
N GLY A 20 20.98 -28.95 20.65
CA GLY A 20 20.12 -27.90 20.09
C GLY A 20 18.62 -28.02 20.42
N GLY A 21 18.14 -29.22 20.74
CA GLY A 21 16.71 -29.48 21.00
C GLY A 21 16.22 -29.03 22.38
N GLY A 22 17.06 -29.16 23.41
CA GLY A 22 16.70 -28.82 24.79
C GLY A 22 16.54 -27.31 25.01
N GLY A 23 17.39 -26.50 24.38
CA GLY A 23 17.32 -25.03 24.52
C GLY A 23 16.07 -24.43 23.88
N LEU A 24 15.66 -24.93 22.70
CA LEU A 24 14.46 -24.45 22.01
C LEU A 24 13.18 -24.83 22.76
N ALA A 25 13.10 -26.06 23.26
CA ALA A 25 11.97 -26.51 24.07
C ALA A 25 11.83 -25.70 25.36
N ALA A 26 12.95 -25.44 26.07
CA ALA A 26 12.96 -24.61 27.26
C ALA A 26 12.55 -23.15 26.98
N THR A 27 13.02 -22.58 25.86
CA THR A 27 12.65 -21.22 25.43
C THR A 27 11.16 -21.11 25.10
N LEU A 28 10.61 -22.11 24.40
CA LEU A 28 9.18 -22.14 24.07
C LEU A 28 8.31 -22.28 25.31
N GLN A 29 8.73 -23.08 26.29
CA GLN A 29 8.04 -23.18 27.59
C GLN A 29 8.09 -21.87 28.40
N LEU A 30 9.20 -21.12 28.30
CA LEU A 30 9.32 -19.82 28.95
C LEU A 30 8.38 -18.78 28.31
N ILE A 31 8.26 -18.80 26.98
CA ILE A 31 7.32 -17.94 26.24
C ILE A 31 5.86 -18.33 26.50
N SER A 32 5.56 -19.62 26.68
CA SER A 32 4.19 -20.09 26.93
C SER A 32 3.70 -19.97 28.37
N PHE A 33 4.53 -19.38 29.26
CA PHE A 33 4.18 -19.12 30.65
C PHE A 33 2.85 -18.36 30.87
N PRO A 34 2.48 -17.32 30.09
CA PRO A 34 1.27 -16.53 30.36
C PRO A 34 -0.04 -17.32 30.15
N TRP A 35 -0.02 -18.36 29.32
CA TRP A 35 -1.17 -19.24 29.06
C TRP A 35 -0.94 -20.68 29.53
N ARG A 36 -0.13 -20.86 30.59
CA ARG A 36 0.13 -22.18 31.21
C ARG A 36 -1.14 -22.93 31.62
N TRP A 37 -2.23 -22.21 31.89
CA TRP A 37 -3.54 -22.75 32.21
C TRP A 37 -4.29 -23.34 31.01
N TRP A 38 -3.77 -23.21 29.78
CA TRP A 38 -4.31 -23.80 28.55
C TRP A 38 -3.36 -24.91 28.04
N PRO A 39 -3.57 -26.19 28.44
CA PRO A 39 -2.66 -27.29 28.11
C PRO A 39 -2.59 -27.58 26.60
N GLU A 40 -3.73 -27.47 25.92
CA GLU A 40 -3.89 -27.71 24.47
C GLU A 40 -3.17 -26.69 23.57
N ALA A 41 -2.76 -25.55 24.12
CA ALA A 41 -2.02 -24.49 23.40
C ALA A 41 -0.54 -24.47 23.80
N GLN A 42 -0.05 -25.52 24.46
CA GLN A 42 1.36 -25.65 24.80
C GLN A 42 2.19 -26.14 23.61
N PRO A 43 3.44 -25.69 23.48
CA PRO A 43 4.34 -26.20 22.45
C PRO A 43 4.71 -27.65 22.79
N SER A 44 4.19 -28.62 22.04
CA SER A 44 4.57 -30.03 22.21
C SER A 44 5.80 -30.37 21.36
N LEU A 45 6.77 -31.04 21.98
CA LEU A 45 8.03 -31.43 21.32
C LEU A 45 7.78 -32.39 20.15
N LEU A 46 6.79 -33.25 20.32
CA LEU A 46 6.30 -34.18 19.30
C LEU A 46 5.82 -33.45 18.03
N LEU A 47 5.19 -32.29 18.15
CA LEU A 47 4.69 -31.52 17.01
C LEU A 47 5.81 -30.74 16.30
N LEU A 48 6.85 -30.32 17.03
CA LEU A 48 8.06 -29.72 16.44
C LEU A 48 8.88 -30.72 15.63
N GLU A 49 8.99 -31.97 16.09
CA GLU A 49 9.66 -33.03 15.34
C GLU A 49 8.85 -33.41 14.10
N GLN A 50 7.54 -33.59 14.26
CA GLN A 50 6.62 -33.90 13.17
C GLN A 50 6.60 -32.85 12.05
N THR A 51 6.61 -31.55 12.39
CA THR A 51 6.64 -30.46 11.39
C THR A 51 8.01 -30.28 10.73
N ARG A 52 9.09 -30.67 11.42
CA ARG A 52 10.45 -30.68 10.85
C ARG A 52 10.61 -31.78 9.80
N ASP A 53 10.15 -32.99 10.11
CA ASP A 53 10.32 -34.16 9.26
C ASP A 53 9.39 -34.16 8.04
N PHE A 54 8.30 -33.40 8.08
CA PHE A 54 7.41 -33.18 6.94
C PHE A 54 8.12 -32.55 5.73
N ARG A 55 9.16 -31.72 5.95
CA ARG A 55 9.92 -31.11 4.83
C ARG A 55 10.90 -32.09 4.17
N LEU A 56 11.27 -33.16 4.89
CA LEU A 56 12.25 -34.15 4.43
C LEU A 56 11.57 -35.41 3.87
N SER A 57 10.32 -35.69 4.29
CA SER A 57 9.55 -36.83 3.85
C SER A 57 8.40 -36.37 2.94
N ASN A 58 8.41 -36.80 1.67
CA ASN A 58 7.36 -36.47 0.68
C ASN A 58 6.03 -37.21 0.93
N SER A 59 5.75 -37.58 2.18
CA SER A 59 4.57 -38.35 2.59
C SER A 59 3.43 -37.39 2.92
N ALA A 60 2.69 -36.99 1.90
CA ALA A 60 1.48 -36.17 2.00
C ALA A 60 0.26 -36.96 2.56
N LEU A 61 0.48 -37.91 3.47
CA LEU A 61 -0.61 -38.58 4.17
C LEU A 61 -0.99 -37.74 5.38
N ALA A 62 -2.18 -37.16 5.29
CA ALA A 62 -2.84 -36.25 6.22
C ALA A 62 -2.43 -36.43 7.68
N MET A 63 -1.86 -35.35 8.24
CA MET A 63 -1.44 -35.26 9.63
C MET A 63 -2.63 -34.73 10.45
N PRO A 64 -3.30 -35.55 11.30
CA PRO A 64 -4.47 -35.08 12.06
C PRO A 64 -4.10 -34.01 13.11
N ASP A 65 -2.86 -34.02 13.62
CA ASP A 65 -2.44 -33.19 14.74
C ASP A 65 -1.60 -31.95 14.38
N ALA A 66 -1.18 -31.79 13.12
CA ALA A 66 -0.45 -30.59 12.67
C ALA A 66 -1.29 -29.30 12.85
N SER A 67 -2.62 -29.45 12.85
CA SER A 67 -3.54 -28.34 13.12
C SER A 67 -3.34 -27.77 14.53
N GLN A 68 -2.89 -28.52 15.53
CA GLN A 68 -2.78 -28.03 16.91
C GLN A 68 -1.83 -26.82 17.07
N TRP A 69 -0.93 -26.57 16.10
CA TRP A 69 -0.07 -25.38 16.06
C TRP A 69 -0.84 -24.05 16.05
N TRP A 70 -2.06 -24.00 15.47
CA TRP A 70 -2.84 -22.76 15.44
C TRP A 70 -3.24 -22.31 16.85
N ARG A 71 -3.46 -23.24 17.79
CA ARG A 71 -3.81 -22.92 19.18
C ARG A 71 -2.67 -22.19 19.87
N PHE A 72 -1.45 -22.63 19.63
CA PHE A 72 -0.24 -21.98 20.11
C PHE A 72 -0.09 -20.57 19.52
N ILE A 73 -0.22 -20.41 18.19
CA ILE A 73 -0.17 -19.08 17.54
C ILE A 73 -1.24 -18.15 18.11
N LEU A 74 -2.47 -18.65 18.27
CA LEU A 74 -3.58 -17.87 18.80
C LEU A 74 -3.30 -17.42 20.24
N ALA A 75 -2.78 -18.29 21.09
CA ALA A 75 -2.41 -17.94 22.46
C ALA A 75 -1.31 -16.86 22.50
N VAL A 76 -0.30 -16.95 21.63
CA VAL A 76 0.74 -15.92 21.47
C VAL A 76 0.13 -14.57 21.08
N GLN A 77 -0.75 -14.53 20.07
CA GLN A 77 -1.40 -13.30 19.62
C GLN A 77 -2.27 -12.66 20.71
N VAL A 78 -3.02 -13.48 21.46
CA VAL A 78 -3.89 -12.99 22.54
C VAL A 78 -3.05 -12.39 23.67
N CYS A 79 -2.04 -13.11 24.16
CA CYS A 79 -1.25 -12.69 25.32
C CYS A 79 -0.29 -11.53 25.01
N TYR A 80 0.36 -11.52 23.84
CA TYR A 80 1.41 -10.55 23.53
C TYR A 80 0.98 -9.38 22.63
N SER A 81 -0.17 -9.47 21.94
CA SER A 81 -0.65 -8.40 21.05
C SER A 81 -1.99 -7.85 21.51
N LEU A 82 -3.03 -8.68 21.60
CA LEU A 82 -4.40 -8.21 21.82
C LEU A 82 -4.64 -7.71 23.25
N LEU A 83 -4.19 -8.47 24.25
CA LEU A 83 -4.35 -8.12 25.67
C LEU A 83 -3.66 -6.78 26.02
N PRO A 84 -2.37 -6.55 25.71
CA PRO A 84 -1.71 -5.29 26.04
C PRO A 84 -2.32 -4.11 25.28
N ARG A 85 -2.69 -4.28 24.01
CA ARG A 85 -3.38 -3.23 23.23
C ARG A 85 -4.74 -2.89 23.82
N SER A 86 -5.51 -3.89 24.25
CA SER A 86 -6.81 -3.68 24.88
C SER A 86 -6.69 -2.94 26.21
N LEU A 87 -5.69 -3.27 27.02
CA LEU A 87 -5.37 -2.56 28.27
C LEU A 87 -4.96 -1.10 28.03
N LEU A 88 -4.09 -0.85 27.05
CA LEU A 88 -3.71 0.51 26.66
C LEU A 88 -4.91 1.30 26.14
N TRP A 89 -5.75 0.68 25.33
CA TRP A 89 -6.93 1.33 24.79
C TRP A 89 -7.99 1.61 25.87
N LEU A 90 -8.23 0.67 26.78
CA LEU A 90 -9.14 0.86 27.92
C LEU A 90 -8.62 1.95 28.86
N SER A 91 -7.33 1.92 29.19
CA SER A 91 -6.72 2.95 30.05
C SER A 91 -6.73 4.33 29.40
N ALA A 92 -6.42 4.42 28.09
CA ALA A 92 -6.56 5.66 27.33
C ALA A 92 -8.01 6.16 27.35
N ARG A 93 -8.98 5.28 27.08
CA ARG A 93 -10.42 5.63 27.13
C ARG A 93 -10.90 6.05 28.51
N GLN A 94 -10.43 5.40 29.57
CA GLN A 94 -10.77 5.74 30.94
C GLN A 94 -10.16 7.10 31.33
N ARG A 95 -8.90 7.36 30.96
CA ARG A 95 -8.24 8.65 31.21
C ARG A 95 -8.93 9.78 30.46
N VAL A 96 -9.18 9.59 29.17
CA VAL A 96 -10.02 10.44 28.32
C VAL A 96 -11.32 10.72 29.06
N ARG A 97 -12.13 9.71 29.35
CA ARG A 97 -13.45 9.89 29.99
C ARG A 97 -13.38 10.53 31.39
N SER A 98 -12.30 10.35 32.14
CA SER A 98 -12.11 10.96 33.46
C SER A 98 -11.65 12.43 33.39
N GLN A 99 -10.95 12.81 32.31
CA GLN A 99 -10.42 14.16 32.12
C GLN A 99 -11.42 15.07 31.39
N TYR A 100 -12.27 14.51 30.52
CA TYR A 100 -13.40 15.23 29.95
C TYR A 100 -14.48 15.44 31.01
N SER A 101 -14.32 16.52 31.80
CA SER A 101 -15.37 17.04 32.67
C SER A 101 -16.52 17.60 31.83
N ALA A 102 -17.73 17.72 32.40
CA ALA A 102 -18.90 18.28 31.72
C ALA A 102 -18.65 19.67 31.08
N SER A 103 -17.66 20.40 31.61
CA SER A 103 -17.16 21.67 31.09
C SER A 103 -16.57 21.57 29.68
N ASP A 104 -15.91 20.47 29.32
CA ASP A 104 -15.24 20.31 28.02
C ASP A 104 -16.26 20.05 26.89
N LEU A 105 -17.40 19.43 27.22
CA LEU A 105 -18.54 19.30 26.29
C LEU A 105 -19.21 20.66 26.01
N GLN A 106 -19.22 21.57 26.98
CA GLN A 106 -19.67 22.96 26.77
C GLN A 106 -18.66 23.75 25.94
N GLN A 107 -17.36 23.61 26.18
CA GLN A 107 -16.31 24.22 25.35
C GLN A 107 -16.34 23.69 23.91
N ALA A 108 -16.58 22.38 23.72
CA ALA A 108 -16.76 21.77 22.41
C ALA A 108 -17.96 22.34 21.66
N SER A 109 -19.04 22.77 22.35
CA SER A 109 -20.17 23.46 21.70
C SER A 109 -19.84 24.89 21.26
N ILE A 110 -18.92 25.58 21.95
CA ILE A 110 -18.44 26.92 21.59
C ILE A 110 -17.44 26.84 20.42
N VAL A 111 -16.61 25.80 20.36
CA VAL A 111 -15.69 25.51 19.24
C VAL A 111 -16.41 24.86 18.05
N ALA A 112 -17.56 24.20 18.28
CA ALA A 112 -18.46 23.71 17.24
C ALA A 112 -19.30 24.81 16.57
N ALA A 113 -19.06 26.09 16.88
CA ALA A 113 -19.21 27.12 15.87
C ALA A 113 -18.19 26.77 14.77
N ALA A 114 -18.66 25.99 13.79
CA ALA A 114 -17.86 25.50 12.69
C ALA A 114 -16.92 26.62 12.22
N PRO A 115 -15.59 26.40 12.14
CA PRO A 115 -14.73 27.36 11.45
C PRO A 115 -15.42 27.58 10.10
N ALA A 116 -15.76 28.84 9.83
CA ALA A 116 -16.48 29.25 8.63
C ALA A 116 -15.94 28.41 7.49
N VAL A 117 -16.80 27.58 6.90
CA VAL A 117 -16.46 26.63 5.83
C VAL A 117 -15.48 27.36 4.94
N GLN A 118 -14.20 27.00 5.04
CA GLN A 118 -13.18 27.53 4.14
C GLN A 118 -13.77 27.28 2.77
N ALA A 119 -13.91 28.36 1.98
CA ALA A 119 -14.59 28.35 0.70
C ALA A 119 -14.28 27.04 -0.02
N ALA A 120 -15.33 26.36 -0.49
CA ALA A 120 -15.21 25.07 -1.17
C ALA A 120 -13.94 25.08 -2.05
N PRO A 121 -13.07 24.06 -1.93
CA PRO A 121 -11.76 24.10 -2.57
C PRO A 121 -11.94 24.52 -4.02
N GLU A 122 -11.27 25.60 -4.41
CA GLU A 122 -11.31 26.15 -5.76
C GLU A 122 -11.00 24.98 -6.71
N LEU A 123 -11.99 24.53 -7.48
CA LEU A 123 -11.82 23.41 -8.39
C LEU A 123 -11.34 23.97 -9.71
N ALA A 124 -10.31 23.37 -10.30
CA ALA A 124 -9.83 23.78 -11.61
C ALA A 124 -10.98 23.75 -12.64
N GLU A 125 -10.87 24.66 -13.62
CA GLU A 125 -11.78 24.71 -14.75
C GLU A 125 -11.71 23.40 -15.55
N VAL A 126 -12.86 23.02 -16.10
CA VAL A 126 -13.00 21.82 -16.92
C VAL A 126 -13.16 22.26 -18.35
N VAL A 127 -12.30 21.75 -19.23
CA VAL A 127 -12.33 22.04 -20.65
C VAL A 127 -12.60 20.76 -21.43
N GLN A 128 -13.23 20.88 -22.59
CA GLN A 128 -13.55 19.74 -23.47
C GLN A 128 -12.81 19.80 -24.81
N VAL A 129 -12.17 20.93 -25.12
CA VAL A 129 -11.53 21.20 -26.40
C VAL A 129 -10.05 21.49 -26.19
N VAL A 130 -9.21 20.87 -27.01
CA VAL A 130 -7.76 21.11 -27.02
C VAL A 130 -7.41 22.00 -28.21
N SER A 131 -6.70 23.10 -27.94
CA SER A 131 -6.21 24.00 -28.98
C SER A 131 -5.03 23.38 -29.72
N GLN A 132 -5.14 23.26 -31.04
CA GLN A 132 -4.07 22.78 -31.93
C GLN A 132 -3.04 23.90 -32.21
N PRO A 133 -1.73 23.58 -32.35
CA PRO A 133 -1.12 22.27 -32.16
C PRO A 133 -0.96 21.91 -30.68
N TRP A 134 -0.97 20.61 -30.37
CA TRP A 134 -0.80 20.13 -28.99
C TRP A 134 0.13 18.91 -28.89
N THR A 135 0.84 18.82 -27.75
CA THR A 135 1.78 17.73 -27.47
C THR A 135 1.22 16.87 -26.33
N LEU A 136 1.24 15.56 -26.53
CA LEU A 136 0.81 14.57 -25.53
C LEU A 136 1.99 14.17 -24.65
N LEU A 137 1.86 14.42 -23.35
CA LEU A 137 2.81 14.02 -22.32
C LEU A 137 2.24 12.83 -21.56
N VAL A 138 2.94 11.70 -21.54
CA VAL A 138 2.41 10.46 -20.95
C VAL A 138 3.06 10.19 -19.61
N TRP A 139 2.29 10.27 -18.52
CA TRP A 139 2.75 9.98 -17.16
C TRP A 139 2.27 8.60 -16.69
N GLY A 140 3.18 7.63 -16.59
CA GLY A 140 2.88 6.28 -16.08
C GLY A 140 1.83 5.48 -16.88
N ALA A 141 1.37 6.00 -18.02
CA ALA A 141 0.23 5.55 -18.81
C ALA A 141 0.60 5.20 -20.26
N ASN A 142 1.77 4.59 -20.47
CA ASN A 142 2.30 4.29 -21.80
C ASN A 142 1.65 3.03 -22.44
N GLN A 143 0.36 3.13 -22.76
CA GLN A 143 -0.35 2.14 -23.57
C GLN A 143 -0.64 2.71 -24.96
N LYS A 144 -0.06 2.07 -25.99
CA LYS A 144 -0.18 2.49 -27.39
C LYS A 144 -1.64 2.61 -27.85
N ASP A 145 -2.51 1.73 -27.38
CA ASP A 145 -3.92 1.73 -27.75
C ASP A 145 -4.68 2.91 -27.14
N CYS A 146 -4.32 3.31 -25.91
CA CYS A 146 -4.89 4.50 -25.26
C CYS A 146 -4.48 5.78 -25.98
N ILE A 147 -3.19 5.89 -26.35
CA ILE A 147 -2.66 7.05 -27.10
C ILE A 147 -3.40 7.20 -28.43
N LYS A 148 -3.59 6.09 -29.16
CA LYS A 148 -4.36 6.08 -30.42
C LYS A 148 -5.81 6.51 -30.21
N ALA A 149 -6.46 6.02 -29.16
CA ALA A 149 -7.85 6.37 -28.86
C ALA A 149 -7.98 7.88 -28.52
N ILE A 150 -7.03 8.45 -27.77
CA ILE A 150 -7.01 9.88 -27.44
C ILE A 150 -6.81 10.72 -28.71
N GLN A 151 -5.85 10.33 -29.56
CA GLN A 151 -5.59 11.02 -30.83
C GLN A 151 -6.77 10.91 -31.81
N SER A 152 -7.57 9.84 -31.74
CA SER A 152 -8.81 9.75 -32.54
C SER A 152 -9.91 10.69 -32.07
N VAL A 153 -9.90 11.09 -30.79
CA VAL A 153 -10.93 11.96 -30.19
C VAL A 153 -10.55 13.44 -30.30
N TYR A 154 -9.31 13.79 -29.95
CA TYR A 154 -8.85 15.19 -29.87
C TYR A 154 -7.96 15.63 -31.06
N GLY A 155 -7.85 14.79 -32.08
CA GLY A 155 -6.97 14.99 -33.23
C GLY A 155 -5.55 14.49 -32.99
N GLN A 156 -4.72 14.48 -34.04
CA GLN A 156 -3.34 14.01 -33.92
C GLN A 156 -2.51 14.98 -33.07
N ALA A 157 -1.82 14.45 -32.07
CA ALA A 157 -0.83 15.21 -31.32
C ALA A 157 0.41 15.44 -32.19
N GLU A 158 1.01 16.62 -32.10
CA GLU A 158 2.25 16.94 -32.83
C GLU A 158 3.39 16.04 -32.40
N GLN A 159 3.51 15.82 -31.09
CA GLN A 159 4.46 14.90 -30.48
C GLN A 159 3.81 14.12 -29.33
N VAL A 160 4.35 12.93 -29.07
CA VAL A 160 4.03 12.12 -27.90
C VAL A 160 5.32 11.86 -27.15
N ILE A 161 5.41 12.35 -25.92
CA ILE A 161 6.60 12.30 -25.08
C ILE A 161 6.24 11.55 -23.79
N GLU A 162 7.06 10.58 -23.40
CA GLU A 162 6.93 9.91 -22.11
C GLU A 162 7.57 10.76 -21.03
N LEU A 163 6.84 11.01 -19.94
CA LEU A 163 7.33 11.77 -18.79
C LEU A 163 7.81 10.82 -17.70
N GLU A 164 8.97 11.14 -17.16
CA GLU A 164 9.55 10.51 -15.99
C GLU A 164 9.76 11.56 -14.89
N ALA A 165 9.90 11.11 -13.64
CA ALA A 165 10.17 12.01 -12.51
C ALA A 165 11.47 12.82 -12.67
N THR A 166 12.40 12.35 -13.51
CA THR A 166 13.69 13.02 -13.78
C THR A 166 13.67 13.90 -15.02
N SER A 167 12.52 13.99 -15.72
CA SER A 167 12.38 14.80 -16.93
C SER A 167 12.65 16.27 -16.60
N LYS A 168 13.56 16.88 -17.37
CA LYS A 168 13.86 18.31 -17.30
C LYS A 168 12.88 19.09 -18.18
N SER A 169 12.95 20.42 -18.10
CA SER A 169 12.15 21.33 -18.93
C SER A 169 12.17 20.90 -20.40
N LEU A 170 10.97 20.73 -20.96
CA LEU A 170 10.76 20.40 -22.36
C LEU A 170 10.49 21.70 -23.12
N ALA A 171 11.18 21.91 -24.23
CA ALA A 171 10.93 23.07 -25.10
C ALA A 171 9.71 22.80 -25.98
N ILE A 172 8.53 23.13 -25.46
CA ILE A 172 7.24 23.03 -26.16
C ILE A 172 6.64 24.44 -26.24
N GLU A 173 6.33 24.91 -27.44
CA GLU A 173 5.87 26.30 -27.67
C GLU A 173 4.33 26.41 -27.83
N HIS A 174 3.61 25.34 -27.53
CA HIS A 174 2.19 25.21 -27.81
C HIS A 174 1.47 24.42 -26.70
N SER A 175 0.18 24.16 -26.88
CA SER A 175 -0.65 23.50 -25.88
C SER A 175 -0.11 22.12 -25.47
N VAL A 176 -0.20 21.79 -24.19
CA VAL A 176 0.29 20.56 -23.59
C VAL A 176 -0.85 19.80 -22.92
N VAL A 177 -0.96 18.51 -23.24
CA VAL A 177 -1.93 17.60 -22.61
C VAL A 177 -1.17 16.50 -21.87
N VAL A 178 -1.35 16.43 -20.55
CA VAL A 178 -0.72 15.41 -19.71
C VAL A 178 -1.70 14.28 -19.42
N LEU A 179 -1.38 13.10 -19.90
CA LEU A 179 -2.14 11.88 -19.68
C LEU A 179 -1.75 11.25 -18.34
N VAL A 180 -2.73 11.06 -17.47
CA VAL A 180 -2.57 10.44 -16.14
C VAL A 180 -3.61 9.34 -15.92
N LYS A 181 -3.30 8.35 -15.07
CA LYS A 181 -4.31 7.38 -14.64
C LYS A 181 -5.24 8.05 -13.63
N SER A 182 -6.53 7.95 -13.87
CA SER A 182 -7.54 8.56 -13.00
C SER A 182 -7.52 8.00 -11.56
N TRP A 183 -7.32 6.70 -11.39
CA TRP A 183 -7.35 6.04 -10.06
C TRP A 183 -6.06 6.19 -9.25
N GLU A 184 -4.95 6.60 -9.86
CA GLU A 184 -3.72 6.83 -9.10
C GLU A 184 -3.78 8.21 -8.45
N PRO A 185 -3.40 8.31 -7.16
CA PRO A 185 -3.37 9.61 -6.50
C PRO A 185 -2.33 10.52 -7.17
N PRO A 186 -2.57 11.84 -7.25
CA PRO A 186 -1.60 12.78 -7.76
C PRO A 186 -0.33 12.75 -6.88
N LEU A 187 0.81 12.51 -7.51
CA LEU A 187 2.11 12.40 -6.84
C LEU A 187 2.82 13.76 -6.80
N ALA A 188 3.61 13.99 -5.75
CA ALA A 188 4.42 15.21 -5.64
C ALA A 188 5.40 15.36 -6.83
N GLU A 189 6.01 14.26 -7.27
CA GLU A 189 6.93 14.26 -8.42
C GLU A 189 6.25 14.73 -9.72
N LEU A 190 4.97 14.37 -9.92
CA LEU A 190 4.22 14.88 -11.05
C LEU A 190 4.06 16.40 -10.95
N ALA A 191 3.67 16.92 -9.78
CA ALA A 191 3.52 18.36 -9.57
C ALA A 191 4.81 19.14 -9.86
N ASP A 192 5.96 18.58 -9.47
CA ASP A 192 7.27 19.18 -9.72
C ASP A 192 7.56 19.24 -11.23
N VAL A 193 7.30 18.14 -11.96
CA VAL A 193 7.48 18.12 -13.42
C VAL A 193 6.51 19.09 -14.12
N LEU A 194 5.25 19.16 -13.70
CA LEU A 194 4.24 20.05 -14.30
C LEU A 194 4.58 21.53 -14.15
N GLN A 195 5.29 21.91 -13.08
CA GLN A 195 5.76 23.29 -12.88
C GLN A 195 6.93 23.67 -13.81
N LEU A 196 7.69 22.69 -14.29
CA LEU A 196 8.82 22.89 -15.20
C LEU A 196 8.39 22.99 -16.67
N LEU A 197 7.12 22.67 -16.97
CA LEU A 197 6.58 22.72 -18.32
C LEU A 197 6.32 24.17 -18.77
N PRO A 198 6.41 24.42 -20.09
CA PRO A 198 6.17 25.74 -20.65
C PRO A 198 4.80 26.29 -20.28
N GLN A 199 4.74 27.59 -20.00
CA GLN A 199 3.50 28.30 -19.70
C GLN A 199 2.81 28.86 -20.96
N GLN A 200 3.35 28.56 -22.15
CA GLN A 200 2.78 29.01 -23.41
C GLN A 200 1.72 28.01 -23.90
N GLY A 201 0.52 28.49 -24.20
CA GLY A 201 -0.60 27.65 -24.62
C GLY A 201 -1.40 27.05 -23.46
N GLN A 202 -2.35 26.16 -23.80
CA GLN A 202 -3.18 25.48 -22.80
C GLN A 202 -2.39 24.40 -22.06
N ARG A 203 -2.63 24.25 -20.76
CA ARG A 203 -2.02 23.21 -19.93
C ARG A 203 -3.12 22.35 -19.33
N LEU A 204 -3.28 21.16 -19.88
CA LEU A 204 -4.43 20.31 -19.62
C LEU A 204 -3.98 19.00 -18.96
N ILE A 205 -4.65 18.60 -17.88
CA ILE A 205 -4.53 17.26 -17.31
C ILE A 205 -5.69 16.42 -17.83
N LEU A 206 -5.37 15.29 -18.46
CA LEU A 206 -6.35 14.33 -18.96
C LEU A 206 -6.31 13.06 -18.09
N PRO A 207 -7.16 12.96 -17.05
CA PRO A 207 -7.32 11.72 -16.30
C PRO A 207 -8.07 10.70 -17.16
N VAL A 208 -7.56 9.48 -17.25
CA VAL A 208 -8.21 8.39 -17.97
C VAL A 208 -8.37 7.15 -17.11
N GLU A 209 -9.48 6.42 -17.25
CA GLU A 209 -9.62 5.06 -16.72
C GLU A 209 -9.33 4.10 -17.88
N TRP A 210 -8.22 3.34 -17.85
CA TRP A 210 -8.01 2.30 -18.86
C TRP A 210 -8.56 0.94 -18.42
N SER A 211 -9.38 0.36 -19.29
CA SER A 211 -9.67 -1.07 -19.31
C SER A 211 -9.00 -1.68 -20.55
N LYS A 212 -8.77 -3.00 -20.56
CA LYS A 212 -7.96 -3.73 -21.56
C LYS A 212 -8.28 -3.47 -23.04
N GLN A 213 -9.39 -2.79 -23.36
CA GLN A 213 -9.85 -2.58 -24.74
C GLN A 213 -10.44 -1.18 -25.02
N ALA A 214 -10.59 -0.28 -24.02
CA ALA A 214 -11.22 1.02 -24.24
C ALA A 214 -10.83 2.07 -23.18
N LEU A 215 -10.95 3.35 -23.58
CA LEU A 215 -11.03 4.50 -22.67
C LEU A 215 -12.33 4.38 -21.88
N GLY A 216 -12.24 4.04 -20.60
CA GLY A 216 -13.37 4.02 -19.68
C GLY A 216 -13.74 5.42 -19.20
N GLU A 217 -14.99 5.56 -18.74
CA GLU A 217 -15.45 6.76 -18.05
C GLU A 217 -14.72 6.93 -16.71
N VAL A 218 -14.28 8.15 -16.42
CA VAL A 218 -13.61 8.46 -15.16
C VAL A 218 -14.64 8.57 -14.05
N ARG A 219 -14.46 7.82 -12.97
CA ARG A 219 -15.35 7.94 -11.80
C ARG A 219 -15.35 9.38 -11.24
N PRO A 220 -16.52 9.90 -10.82
CA PRO A 220 -16.64 11.28 -10.32
C PRO A 220 -15.69 11.61 -9.15
N VAL A 221 -15.42 10.63 -8.28
CA VAL A 221 -14.51 10.79 -7.13
C VAL A 221 -13.08 11.05 -7.61
N HIS A 222 -12.58 10.25 -8.55
CA HIS A 222 -11.24 10.40 -9.11
C HIS A 222 -11.11 11.72 -9.87
N PHE A 223 -12.12 12.07 -10.67
CA PHE A 223 -12.16 13.34 -11.39
C PHE A 223 -12.10 14.55 -10.43
N ALA A 224 -12.85 14.52 -9.33
CA ALA A 224 -12.83 15.59 -8.33
C ALA A 224 -11.45 15.76 -7.68
N GLU A 225 -10.74 14.67 -7.37
CA GLU A 225 -9.37 14.75 -6.83
C GLU A 225 -8.40 15.36 -7.86
N TRP A 226 -8.49 14.99 -9.14
CA TRP A 226 -7.66 15.60 -10.18
C TRP A 226 -7.97 17.07 -10.41
N ARG A 227 -9.22 17.51 -10.25
CA ARG A 227 -9.59 18.95 -10.29
C ARG A 227 -9.03 19.73 -9.11
N ARG A 228 -9.00 19.15 -7.92
CA ARG A 228 -8.35 19.76 -6.74
C ARG A 228 -6.85 19.87 -6.94
N PHE A 229 -6.22 18.83 -7.50
CA PHE A 229 -4.80 18.84 -7.82
C PHE A 229 -4.46 19.88 -8.88
N ALA A 230 -5.21 19.94 -9.99
CA ALA A 230 -4.99 20.95 -11.02
C ALA A 230 -5.12 22.38 -10.46
N ALA A 231 -6.04 22.61 -9.50
CA ALA A 231 -6.21 23.92 -8.87
C ALA A 231 -5.03 24.36 -8.00
N THR A 232 -4.18 23.44 -7.53
CA THR A 232 -2.94 23.82 -6.84
C THR A 232 -1.85 24.31 -7.79
N LEU A 233 -2.03 24.10 -9.10
CA LEU A 233 -1.07 24.46 -10.13
C LEU A 233 -1.60 25.66 -10.96
N PRO A 234 -0.80 26.73 -11.13
CA PRO A 234 -1.28 27.94 -11.77
C PRO A 234 -1.55 27.73 -13.25
N GLY A 235 -2.81 27.93 -13.68
CA GLY A 235 -3.27 27.85 -15.07
C GLY A 235 -3.26 26.45 -15.67
N TRP A 236 -3.45 25.44 -14.82
CA TRP A 236 -3.75 24.06 -15.22
C TRP A 236 -5.25 23.81 -15.17
N GLU A 237 -5.78 23.17 -16.21
CA GLU A 237 -7.19 22.83 -16.34
C GLU A 237 -7.33 21.32 -16.51
N VAL A 238 -8.52 20.77 -16.27
CA VAL A 238 -8.78 19.34 -16.45
C VAL A 238 -9.58 19.12 -17.72
N LEU A 239 -9.04 18.30 -18.62
CA LEU A 239 -9.71 17.92 -19.86
C LEU A 239 -10.71 16.78 -19.57
N GLN A 240 -11.98 17.02 -19.87
CA GLN A 240 -13.05 16.01 -19.82
C GLN A 240 -13.60 15.78 -21.22
N ARG A 241 -13.90 14.52 -21.52
CA ARG A 241 -14.56 14.17 -22.79
C ARG A 241 -16.01 14.63 -22.77
N GLU A 242 -16.47 15.21 -23.87
CA GLU A 242 -17.88 15.51 -24.09
C GLU A 242 -18.67 14.20 -24.22
N GLY A 243 -19.63 13.95 -23.30
CA GLY A 243 -20.49 12.77 -23.30
C GLY A 243 -20.07 11.63 -22.35
N SER A 244 -19.77 11.94 -21.09
CA SER A 244 -19.88 11.03 -19.94
C SER A 244 -21.13 11.35 -19.14
#